data_AF-R0KRU5-F1
#
_entry.id   AF-R0KRU5-F1
#
_cell.length_a   1.000
_cell.length_b   1.000
_cell.length_c   1.000
_cell.angle_alpha   90.00
_cell.angle_beta   90.00
_cell.angle_gamma   90.00
#
_symmetry.space_group_name_H-M   'P 1'
#
loop_
_entity.id
_entity.type
_entity.pdbx_description
1 polymer ?
#
loop_
_entity_poly.entity_id
_entity_poly.type
_entity_poly.pdbx_seq_one_letter_code
_entity_poly.pdbx_strand_id
1 'polypeptide(L)'
;MGNSQSAVRYLAPASFVYDFAAQQYGLFSSPNMLDIHNRNLAAFSPYPYFIGAFFFPQQIFQLMWLWKLWRQDGNAHECAMMNRFAWCYSLGNVCIGTWMFFWNANDLATSNIFVIINTLAQVAYISTMLEPLDTRSTPNFLTHIVAKTFAGIGVLDLLHNTSAAYYVGVEPSALVQVATGVGFAAAASVSDWIFGGCLVYDLVALACGQEGGWSRLLGGYAAMAAGIVAVRNFFYPQWKGQKEGEYSRIDN
;
A
#
# COMPACT_ATOMS: atom_id res chain seq x y z
N MET A 1 29.16 4.50 -24.50
CA MET A 1 29.56 5.67 -23.68
C MET A 1 28.30 6.07 -22.91
N GLY A 2 28.14 6.01 -21.60
CA GLY A 2 29.02 5.82 -20.46
C GLY A 2 28.13 6.14 -19.26
N ASN A 3 27.78 5.11 -18.47
CA ASN A 3 27.35 5.17 -17.07
C ASN A 3 26.83 6.52 -16.53
N SER A 4 25.69 7.03 -17.01
CA SER A 4 24.92 7.97 -16.18
C SER A 4 24.34 7.12 -15.06
N GLN A 5 25.09 7.01 -13.96
CA GLN A 5 24.58 6.35 -12.77
C GLN A 5 23.38 7.16 -12.31
N SER A 6 22.18 6.64 -12.56
CA SER A 6 20.96 7.28 -12.14
C SER A 6 21.04 7.53 -10.63
N ALA A 7 20.95 8.79 -10.21
CA ALA A 7 21.07 9.19 -8.80
C ALA A 7 20.14 8.39 -7.88
N VAL A 8 19.03 7.90 -8.43
CA VAL A 8 18.06 7.04 -7.75
C VAL A 8 18.62 5.73 -7.21
N ARG A 9 19.72 5.21 -7.80
CA ARG A 9 20.40 4.01 -7.30
C ARG A 9 20.95 4.23 -5.90
N TYR A 10 21.29 5.45 -5.54
CA TYR A 10 21.74 5.81 -4.20
C TYR A 10 20.60 6.35 -3.35
N LEU A 11 19.73 7.18 -3.95
CA LEU A 11 18.64 7.83 -3.24
C LEU A 11 17.64 6.81 -2.68
N ALA A 12 17.25 5.79 -3.46
CA ALA A 12 16.26 4.79 -3.02
C ALA A 12 16.73 3.94 -1.83
N PRO A 13 17.95 3.36 -1.83
CA PRO A 13 18.48 2.71 -0.63
C PRO A 13 18.64 3.67 0.56
N ALA A 14 19.11 4.90 0.33
CA ALA A 14 19.28 5.87 1.41
C ALA A 14 17.94 6.26 2.05
N SER A 15 16.90 6.49 1.25
CA SER A 15 15.56 6.77 1.74
C SER A 15 14.96 5.58 2.50
N PHE A 16 15.20 4.34 2.03
CA PHE A 16 14.77 3.14 2.74
C PHE A 16 15.44 3.01 4.10
N VAL A 17 16.75 3.26 4.19
CA VAL A 17 17.48 3.22 5.47
C VAL A 17 16.95 4.29 6.42
N TYR A 18 16.66 5.49 5.91
CA TYR A 18 16.04 6.56 6.69
C TYR A 18 14.68 6.15 7.26
N ASP A 19 13.77 5.68 6.40
CA ASP A 19 12.44 5.22 6.81
C ASP A 19 12.54 4.07 7.81
N PHE A 20 13.33 3.04 7.49
CA PHE A 20 13.54 1.91 8.37
C PHE A 20 14.03 2.33 9.76
N ALA A 21 15.02 3.23 9.83
CA ALA A 21 15.53 3.74 11.10
C ALA A 21 14.48 4.56 11.87
N ALA A 22 13.69 5.38 11.17
CA ALA A 22 12.58 6.11 11.77
C ALA A 22 11.51 5.14 12.32
N GLN A 23 11.15 4.09 11.59
CA GLN A 23 10.23 3.05 12.06
C GLN A 23 10.77 2.32 13.30
N GLN A 24 12.07 2.01 13.35
CA GLN A 24 12.69 1.44 14.56
C GLN A 24 12.59 2.41 15.75
N TYR A 25 12.88 3.69 15.53
CA TYR A 25 12.66 4.73 16.55
C TYR A 25 11.20 4.79 17.00
N GLY A 26 10.26 4.71 16.06
CA GLY A 26 8.82 4.64 16.29
C GLY A 26 8.41 3.54 17.27
N LEU A 27 8.96 2.35 17.06
CA LEU A 27 8.67 1.15 17.85
C LEU A 27 9.32 1.16 19.23
N PHE A 28 10.55 1.68 19.35
CA PHE A 28 11.37 1.54 20.56
C PHE A 28 11.45 2.78 21.45
N SER A 29 10.93 3.93 21.01
CA SER A 29 10.88 5.14 21.83
C SER A 29 9.74 5.10 22.87
N SER A 30 9.69 6.11 23.74
CA SER A 30 8.58 6.30 24.69
C SER A 30 8.11 7.75 24.64
N PRO A 31 6.83 8.03 24.33
CA PRO A 31 5.83 7.06 23.88
C PRO A 31 6.22 6.40 22.55
N ASN A 32 5.92 5.11 22.38
CA ASN A 32 6.08 4.43 21.09
C ASN A 32 4.85 4.66 20.20
N MET A 33 4.94 4.24 18.94
CA MET A 33 3.85 4.41 17.97
C MET A 33 2.53 3.74 18.40
N LEU A 34 2.59 2.63 19.16
CA LEU A 34 1.42 1.93 19.68
C LEU A 34 0.79 2.69 20.85
N ASP A 35 1.60 3.30 21.72
CA ASP A 35 1.12 4.17 22.79
C ASP A 35 0.33 5.35 22.20
N ILE A 36 0.86 5.96 21.15
CA ILE A 36 0.17 7.05 20.43
C ILE A 36 -1.11 6.55 19.77
N HIS A 37 -1.07 5.40 19.08
CA HIS A 37 -2.26 4.81 18.47
C HIS A 37 -3.37 4.59 19.50
N ASN A 38 -3.05 3.96 20.64
CA ASN A 38 -4.02 3.63 21.69
C ASN A 38 -4.63 4.88 22.36
N ARG A 39 -3.92 6.02 22.34
CA ARG A 39 -4.42 7.29 22.87
C ARG A 39 -5.37 8.00 21.91
N ASN A 40 -5.32 7.67 20.61
CA ASN A 40 -6.02 8.39 19.55
C ASN A 40 -6.90 7.46 18.71
N LEU A 41 -7.58 6.51 19.36
CA LEU A 41 -8.49 5.59 18.68
C LEU A 41 -9.64 6.35 18.00
N ALA A 42 -9.90 5.99 16.75
CA ALA A 42 -10.90 6.60 15.89
C ALA A 42 -11.56 5.54 14.99
N ALA A 43 -12.56 5.94 14.22
CA ALA A 43 -13.34 5.04 13.36
C ALA A 43 -12.50 4.25 12.34
N PHE A 44 -11.31 4.73 11.97
CA PHE A 44 -10.41 4.02 11.07
C PHE A 44 -9.13 3.55 11.76
N SER A 45 -9.18 3.24 13.06
CA SER A 45 -8.08 2.59 13.77
C SER A 45 -8.01 1.10 13.41
N PRO A 46 -6.93 0.63 12.77
CA PRO A 46 -6.73 -0.78 12.48
C PRO A 46 -6.23 -1.55 13.70
N TYR A 47 -6.35 -2.88 13.67
CA TYR A 47 -5.69 -3.72 14.67
C TYR A 47 -4.15 -3.65 14.48
N PRO A 48 -3.37 -3.18 15.47
CA PRO A 48 -1.95 -2.84 15.28
C PRO A 48 -1.07 -3.99 14.76
N TYR A 49 -1.38 -5.23 15.12
CA TYR A 49 -0.57 -6.37 14.69
C TYR A 49 -0.73 -6.72 13.21
N PHE A 50 -1.84 -6.32 12.56
CA PHE A 50 -1.97 -6.44 11.10
C PHE A 50 -0.99 -5.51 10.40
N ILE A 51 -0.74 -4.33 10.96
CA ILE A 51 0.25 -3.40 10.42
C ILE A 51 1.62 -4.07 10.42
N GLY A 52 2.06 -4.61 11.57
CA GLY A 52 3.34 -5.33 11.65
C GLY A 52 3.43 -6.53 10.69
N ALA A 53 2.34 -7.30 10.56
CA ALA A 53 2.27 -8.46 9.67
C ALA A 53 2.31 -8.08 8.17
N PHE A 54 1.82 -6.90 7.80
CA PHE A 54 1.92 -6.37 6.44
C PHE A 54 3.33 -5.87 6.13
N PHE A 55 3.90 -5.06 7.04
CA PHE A 55 5.21 -4.43 6.83
C PHE A 55 6.34 -5.46 6.76
N PHE A 56 6.34 -6.52 7.56
CA PHE A 56 7.44 -7.49 7.57
C PHE A 56 7.77 -8.09 6.18
N PRO A 57 6.83 -8.75 5.47
CA PRO A 57 7.09 -9.26 4.12
C PRO A 57 7.36 -8.12 3.13
N GLN A 58 6.71 -6.95 3.31
CA GLN A 58 6.95 -5.78 2.48
C GLN A 58 8.43 -5.34 2.53
N GLN A 59 9.05 -5.31 3.72
CA GLN A 59 10.48 -4.96 3.86
C GLN A 59 11.39 -5.92 3.07
N ILE A 60 11.06 -7.22 3.06
CA ILE A 60 11.83 -8.23 2.30
C ILE A 60 11.73 -7.96 0.80
N PHE A 61 10.53 -7.74 0.28
CA PHE A 61 10.33 -7.41 -1.14
C PHE A 61 11.01 -6.10 -1.54
N GLN A 62 10.98 -5.09 -0.67
CA GLN A 62 11.70 -3.84 -0.88
C GLN A 62 13.20 -4.05 -0.99
N LEU A 63 13.80 -4.81 -0.08
CA LEU A 63 15.24 -5.13 -0.14
C LEU A 63 15.63 -5.90 -1.41
N MET A 64 14.81 -6.89 -1.80
CA MET A 64 15.02 -7.64 -3.05
C MET A 64 14.92 -6.73 -4.28
N TRP A 65 13.94 -5.83 -4.30
CA TRP A 65 13.76 -4.87 -5.37
C TRP A 65 14.91 -3.84 -5.43
N LEU A 66 15.31 -3.29 -4.28
CA LEU A 66 16.46 -2.36 -4.17
C LEU A 66 17.75 -3.01 -4.64
N TRP A 67 17.96 -4.30 -4.36
CA TRP A 67 19.10 -5.04 -4.87
C TRP A 67 19.10 -5.12 -6.40
N LYS A 68 17.94 -5.37 -7.03
CA LYS A 68 17.81 -5.37 -8.50
C LYS A 68 17.98 -3.98 -9.09
N LEU A 69 17.39 -2.95 -8.49
CA LEU A 69 17.61 -1.55 -8.86
C LEU A 69 19.11 -1.21 -8.78
N TRP A 70 19.76 -1.57 -7.68
CA TRP A 70 21.19 -1.33 -7.48
C TRP A 70 22.03 -2.01 -8.56
N ARG A 71 21.71 -3.26 -8.92
CA ARG A 71 22.43 -4.00 -9.96
C ARG A 71 22.03 -3.63 -11.38
N GLN A 72 20.96 -2.86 -11.57
CA GLN A 72 20.30 -2.66 -12.86
C GLN A 72 20.01 -4.01 -13.53
N ASP A 73 19.43 -4.93 -12.75
CA ASP A 73 19.15 -6.31 -13.12
C ASP A 73 17.81 -6.39 -13.85
N GLY A 74 17.85 -6.26 -15.18
CA GLY A 74 16.70 -6.28 -16.09
C GLY A 74 17.07 -5.83 -17.49
N ASN A 75 16.15 -5.95 -18.45
CA ASN A 75 16.32 -5.35 -19.76
C ASN A 75 16.21 -3.80 -19.68
N ALA A 76 16.51 -3.10 -20.77
CA ALA A 76 16.53 -1.64 -20.79
C ALA A 76 15.20 -0.99 -20.34
N HIS A 77 14.07 -1.61 -20.69
CA HIS A 77 12.73 -1.15 -20.31
C HIS A 77 12.45 -1.35 -18.82
N GLU A 78 12.77 -2.54 -18.29
CA GLU A 78 12.61 -2.85 -16.86
C GLU A 78 13.49 -1.97 -15.97
N CYS A 79 14.74 -1.72 -16.39
CA CYS A 79 15.63 -0.80 -15.70
C CYS A 79 15.09 0.63 -15.72
N ALA A 80 14.53 1.09 -16.85
CA ALA A 80 13.89 2.39 -16.93
C ALA A 80 12.69 2.50 -15.99
N MET A 81 11.84 1.47 -15.91
CA MET A 81 10.72 1.41 -14.98
C MET A 81 11.17 1.48 -13.52
N MET A 82 12.14 0.65 -13.13
CA MET A 82 12.69 0.66 -11.77
C MET A 82 13.26 2.03 -11.42
N ASN A 83 14.02 2.65 -12.33
CA ASN A 83 14.60 3.97 -12.13
C ASN A 83 13.52 5.08 -12.02
N ARG A 84 12.42 4.98 -12.76
CA ARG A 84 11.30 5.93 -12.66
C ARG A 84 10.54 5.75 -11.35
N PHE A 85 10.23 4.51 -10.97
CA PHE A 85 9.55 4.22 -9.71
C PHE A 85 10.40 4.62 -8.51
N ALA A 86 11.73 4.48 -8.59
CA ALA A 86 12.65 4.82 -7.49
C ALA A 86 12.50 6.26 -6.98
N TRP A 87 12.12 7.23 -7.82
CA TRP A 87 11.80 8.58 -7.37
C TRP A 87 10.55 8.63 -6.48
N CYS A 88 9.46 7.99 -6.91
CA CYS A 88 8.22 7.92 -6.15
C CYS A 88 8.40 7.10 -4.86
N TYR A 89 9.16 6.01 -4.95
CA TYR A 89 9.57 5.20 -3.82
C TYR A 89 10.36 6.02 -2.78
N SER A 90 11.35 6.81 -3.22
CA SER A 90 12.14 7.65 -2.32
C SER A 90 11.31 8.73 -1.64
N LEU A 91 10.39 9.37 -2.38
CA LEU A 91 9.44 10.32 -1.79
C LEU A 91 8.61 9.64 -0.70
N GLY A 92 8.08 8.46 -0.98
CA GLY A 92 7.26 7.72 0.00
C GLY A 92 8.02 7.40 1.28
N ASN A 93 9.24 6.86 1.17
CA ASN A 93 10.09 6.56 2.33
C ASN A 93 10.43 7.82 3.13
N VAL A 94 10.73 8.95 2.48
CA VAL A 94 10.98 10.21 3.19
C VAL A 94 9.71 10.69 3.90
N CYS A 95 8.54 10.59 3.25
CA CYS A 95 7.27 10.96 3.86
C CYS A 95 6.94 10.10 5.08
N ILE A 96 7.01 8.77 4.97
CA ILE A 96 6.68 7.85 6.07
C ILE A 96 7.73 7.94 7.20
N GLY A 97 9.01 8.02 6.88
CA GLY A 97 10.03 8.24 7.89
C GLY A 97 9.85 9.57 8.63
N THR A 98 9.45 10.64 7.91
CA THR A 98 9.17 11.94 8.54
C THR A 98 7.89 11.91 9.37
N TRP A 99 6.85 11.25 8.85
CA TRP A 99 5.57 11.02 9.53
C TRP A 99 5.79 10.40 10.91
N MET A 100 6.70 9.42 11.04
CA MET A 100 6.96 8.74 12.30
C MET A 100 7.42 9.69 13.43
N PHE A 101 8.22 10.72 13.11
CA PHE A 101 8.64 11.70 14.12
C PHE A 101 7.46 12.50 14.66
N PHE A 102 6.57 12.97 13.77
CA PHE A 102 5.39 13.74 14.16
C PHE A 102 4.33 12.86 14.83
N TRP A 103 4.16 11.62 14.37
CA TRP A 103 3.31 10.62 15.02
C TRP A 103 3.76 10.40 16.46
N ASN A 104 5.03 10.08 16.70
CA ASN A 104 5.54 9.84 18.05
C ASN A 104 5.53 11.10 18.94
N ALA A 105 5.62 12.29 18.35
CA ALA A 105 5.41 13.56 19.05
C ALA A 105 3.92 13.87 19.34
N ASN A 106 3.00 13.01 18.92
CA ASN A 106 1.54 13.19 18.97
C ASN A 106 1.05 14.43 18.20
N ASP A 107 1.83 14.94 17.24
CA ASP A 107 1.44 16.00 16.31
C ASP A 107 0.81 15.38 15.05
N LEU A 108 -0.39 14.84 15.25
CA LEU A 108 -1.08 14.03 14.24
C LEU A 108 -1.55 14.84 13.02
N ALA A 109 -1.79 16.14 13.18
CA ALA A 109 -2.16 17.01 12.08
C ALA A 109 -0.98 17.21 11.12
N THR A 110 0.21 17.48 11.66
CA THR A 110 1.44 17.59 10.86
C THR A 110 1.82 16.25 10.25
N SER A 111 1.71 15.15 11.01
CA SER A 111 1.95 13.80 10.48
C SER A 111 1.03 13.51 9.28
N ASN A 112 -0.23 13.96 9.31
CA ASN A 112 -1.19 13.72 8.24
C ASN A 112 -0.78 14.32 6.89
N ILE A 113 -0.05 15.44 6.89
CA ILE A 113 0.44 16.08 5.66
C ILE A 113 1.32 15.11 4.88
N PHE A 114 2.24 14.43 5.56
CA PHE A 114 3.15 13.47 4.93
C PHE A 114 2.44 12.22 4.44
N VAL A 115 1.44 11.73 5.19
CA VAL A 115 0.58 10.62 4.77
C VAL A 115 -0.19 10.98 3.50
N ILE A 116 -0.76 12.19 3.42
CA ILE A 116 -1.47 12.67 2.22
C ILE A 116 -0.52 12.71 1.02
N ILE A 117 0.67 13.30 1.17
CA ILE A 117 1.66 13.39 0.10
C ILE A 117 2.05 11.99 -0.38
N ASN A 118 2.40 11.07 0.55
CA ASN A 118 2.76 9.70 0.20
C ASN A 118 1.61 9.01 -0.56
N THR A 119 0.42 9.00 0.02
CA THR A 119 -0.73 8.27 -0.52
C THR A 119 -1.08 8.75 -1.91
N LEU A 120 -1.19 10.07 -2.11
CA LEU A 120 -1.48 10.65 -3.41
C LEU A 120 -0.39 10.33 -4.43
N ALA A 121 0.89 10.41 -4.05
CA ALA A 121 1.99 10.10 -4.94
C ALA A 121 2.00 8.62 -5.36
N GLN A 122 1.87 7.69 -4.41
CA GLN A 122 1.89 6.25 -4.70
C GLN A 122 0.67 5.83 -5.53
N VAL A 123 -0.53 6.25 -5.14
CA VAL A 123 -1.77 5.92 -5.86
C VAL A 123 -1.75 6.52 -7.28
N ALA A 124 -1.31 7.77 -7.43
CA ALA A 124 -1.17 8.39 -8.75
C ALA A 124 -0.14 7.64 -9.61
N TYR A 125 0.99 7.24 -9.03
CA TYR A 125 2.02 6.49 -9.75
C TYR A 125 1.48 5.16 -10.29
N ILE A 126 0.87 4.34 -9.43
CA ILE A 126 0.35 3.02 -9.86
C ILE A 126 -0.81 3.15 -10.85
N SER A 127 -1.53 4.28 -10.85
CA SER A 127 -2.69 4.50 -11.71
C SER A 127 -2.32 5.09 -13.08
N THR A 128 -1.18 5.77 -13.21
CA THR A 128 -0.86 6.59 -14.40
C THR A 128 0.50 6.31 -15.03
N MET A 129 1.49 5.84 -14.24
CA MET A 129 2.89 5.73 -14.68
C MET A 129 3.44 4.31 -14.61
N LEU A 130 2.81 3.43 -13.82
CA LEU A 130 3.22 2.04 -13.71
C LEU A 130 2.79 1.28 -14.97
N GLU A 131 3.77 0.62 -15.58
CA GLU A 131 3.57 -0.18 -16.79
C GLU A 131 2.77 -1.46 -16.49
N PRO A 132 2.31 -2.20 -17.51
CA PRO A 132 1.61 -3.46 -17.27
C PRO A 132 2.47 -4.50 -16.53
N LEU A 133 1.80 -5.27 -15.68
CA LEU A 133 2.39 -6.37 -14.92
C LEU A 133 2.79 -7.52 -15.85
N ASP A 134 4.06 -7.92 -15.84
CA ASP A 134 4.55 -9.18 -16.41
C ASP A 134 5.06 -10.09 -15.29
N THR A 135 4.27 -11.13 -14.97
CA THR A 135 4.59 -12.10 -13.91
C THR A 135 5.76 -13.02 -14.25
N ARG A 136 6.24 -13.03 -15.50
CA ARG A 136 7.41 -13.82 -15.93
C ARG A 136 8.72 -13.06 -15.73
N SER A 137 8.65 -11.73 -15.56
CA SER A 137 9.81 -10.88 -15.31
C SER A 137 9.92 -10.56 -13.82
N THR A 138 10.98 -11.04 -13.17
CA THR A 138 11.19 -10.76 -11.74
C THR A 138 11.37 -9.27 -11.44
N PRO A 139 12.14 -8.47 -12.21
CA PRO A 139 12.27 -7.03 -11.99
C PRO A 139 10.93 -6.29 -12.13
N ASN A 140 10.13 -6.65 -13.13
CA ASN A 140 8.80 -6.07 -13.31
C ASN A 140 7.87 -6.46 -12.16
N PHE A 141 7.74 -7.75 -11.89
CA PHE A 141 6.92 -8.27 -10.81
C PHE A 141 7.26 -7.65 -9.45
N LEU A 142 8.54 -7.57 -9.09
CA LEU A 142 8.96 -6.94 -7.82
C LEU A 142 8.66 -5.45 -7.78
N THR A 143 8.79 -4.73 -8.91
CA THR A 143 8.41 -3.31 -8.98
C THR A 143 6.92 -3.14 -8.69
N HIS A 144 6.07 -4.02 -9.23
CA HIS A 144 4.64 -4.01 -8.94
C HIS A 144 4.32 -4.36 -7.49
N ILE A 145 4.97 -5.37 -6.92
CA ILE A 145 4.77 -5.75 -5.52
C ILE A 145 5.11 -4.56 -4.62
N VAL A 146 6.29 -3.95 -4.79
CA VAL A 146 6.69 -2.81 -3.96
C VAL A 146 5.78 -1.61 -4.19
N ALA A 147 5.55 -1.18 -5.43
CA ALA A 147 4.73 0.00 -5.72
C ALA A 147 3.29 -0.12 -5.19
N LYS A 148 2.66 -1.28 -5.40
CA LYS A 148 1.26 -1.49 -5.03
C LYS A 148 1.06 -1.76 -3.55
N THR A 149 1.99 -2.44 -2.88
CA THR A 149 1.92 -2.59 -1.42
C THR A 149 2.15 -1.26 -0.72
N PHE A 150 3.03 -0.40 -1.27
CA PHE A 150 3.25 0.95 -0.73
C PHE A 150 2.05 1.88 -0.96
N ALA A 151 1.40 1.78 -2.11
CA ALA A 151 0.12 2.46 -2.37
C ALA A 151 -1.00 1.93 -1.47
N GLY A 152 -1.07 0.61 -1.29
CA GLY A 152 -2.06 -0.07 -0.44
C GLY A 152 -2.01 0.43 0.99
N ILE A 153 -0.85 0.29 1.65
CA ILE A 153 -0.70 0.79 3.02
C ILE A 153 -0.94 2.30 3.12
N GLY A 154 -0.61 3.08 2.07
CA GLY A 154 -0.94 4.50 2.01
C GLY A 154 -2.46 4.77 2.12
N VAL A 155 -3.31 3.95 1.50
CA VAL A 155 -4.78 4.08 1.65
C VAL A 155 -5.19 3.89 3.10
N LEU A 156 -4.66 2.85 3.77
CA LEU A 156 -4.92 2.61 5.18
C LEU A 156 -4.42 3.76 6.06
N ASP A 157 -3.18 4.20 5.85
CA ASP A 157 -2.55 5.29 6.60
C ASP A 157 -3.34 6.58 6.44
N LEU A 158 -3.83 6.89 5.24
CA LEU A 158 -4.66 8.08 4.99
C LEU A 158 -5.93 8.06 5.82
N LEU A 159 -6.65 6.92 5.84
CA LEU A 159 -7.87 6.77 6.63
C LEU A 159 -7.56 6.85 8.13
N HIS A 160 -6.59 6.04 8.58
CA HIS A 160 -6.21 5.94 9.97
C HIS A 160 -5.70 7.26 10.52
N ASN A 161 -4.66 7.84 9.92
CA ASN A 161 -4.05 9.07 10.41
C ASN A 161 -4.99 10.26 10.32
N THR A 162 -5.79 10.39 9.26
CA THR A 162 -6.79 11.48 9.16
C THR A 162 -7.82 11.34 10.28
N SER A 163 -8.29 10.13 10.56
CA SER A 163 -9.25 9.90 11.64
C SER A 163 -8.65 10.15 13.03
N ALA A 164 -7.41 9.72 13.26
CA ALA A 164 -6.70 9.93 14.51
C ALA A 164 -6.35 11.42 14.73
N ALA A 165 -6.10 12.19 13.67
CA ALA A 165 -5.76 13.60 13.78
C ALA A 165 -6.96 14.50 14.08
N TYR A 166 -8.15 14.18 13.53
CA TYR A 166 -9.28 15.12 13.51
C TYR A 166 -10.57 14.57 14.11
N TYR A 167 -10.67 13.26 14.35
CA TYR A 167 -11.93 12.58 14.67
C TYR A 167 -11.77 11.51 15.77
N VAL A 168 -10.87 11.73 16.74
CA VAL A 168 -10.68 10.83 17.89
C VAL A 168 -11.98 10.65 18.65
N GLY A 169 -12.35 9.39 18.93
CA GLY A 169 -13.57 9.05 19.65
C GLY A 169 -14.88 9.38 18.91
N VAL A 170 -14.81 9.77 17.64
CA VAL A 170 -15.99 10.08 16.82
C VAL A 170 -16.40 8.83 16.03
N GLU A 171 -17.65 8.41 16.20
CA GLU A 171 -18.22 7.31 15.43
C GLU A 171 -18.43 7.68 13.95
N PRO A 172 -18.31 6.71 13.02
CA PRO A 172 -18.51 6.97 11.60
C PRO A 172 -19.98 7.26 11.31
N SER A 173 -20.27 8.45 10.78
CA SER A 173 -21.61 8.80 10.30
C SER A 173 -22.07 7.88 9.16
N ALA A 174 -23.38 7.80 8.92
CA ALA A 174 -23.93 7.02 7.80
C ALA A 174 -23.31 7.39 6.44
N LEU A 175 -23.01 8.68 6.22
CA LEU A 175 -22.33 9.14 5.00
C LEU A 175 -20.92 8.55 4.90
N VAL A 176 -20.14 8.58 5.99
CA VAL A 176 -18.79 7.97 6.03
C VAL A 176 -18.87 6.48 5.77
N GLN A 177 -19.81 5.77 6.41
CA GLN A 177 -20.00 4.34 6.21
C GLN A 177 -20.29 3.99 4.74
N VAL A 178 -21.22 4.72 4.10
CA VAL A 178 -21.56 4.51 2.67
C VAL A 178 -20.39 4.87 1.76
N ALA A 179 -19.73 6.01 2.01
CA ALA A 179 -18.60 6.46 1.22
C ALA A 179 -17.43 5.47 1.28
N THR A 180 -17.14 4.89 2.44
CA THR A 180 -16.16 3.82 2.60
C THR A 180 -16.52 2.61 1.73
N GLY A 181 -17.75 2.11 1.84
CA GLY A 181 -18.19 0.95 1.05
C GLY A 181 -18.09 1.18 -0.46
N VAL A 182 -18.61 2.31 -0.94
CA VAL A 182 -18.55 2.69 -2.36
C VAL A 182 -17.10 2.91 -2.82
N GLY A 183 -16.29 3.61 -2.03
CA GLY A 183 -14.90 3.90 -2.35
C GLY A 183 -14.06 2.64 -2.50
N PHE A 184 -14.15 1.71 -1.55
CA PHE A 184 -13.43 0.43 -1.63
C PHE A 184 -13.96 -0.47 -2.75
N ALA A 185 -15.27 -0.51 -3.00
CA ALA A 185 -15.83 -1.25 -4.14
C ALA A 185 -15.32 -0.70 -5.48
N ALA A 186 -15.33 0.62 -5.64
CA ALA A 186 -14.84 1.29 -6.84
C ALA A 186 -13.33 1.03 -7.04
N ALA A 187 -12.52 1.23 -6.00
CA ALA A 187 -11.09 0.96 -6.04
C ALA A 187 -10.81 -0.52 -6.38
N ALA A 188 -11.49 -1.47 -5.72
CA ALA A 188 -11.36 -2.89 -6.00
C ALA A 188 -11.70 -3.25 -7.47
N SER A 189 -12.73 -2.60 -8.05
CA SER A 189 -13.18 -2.87 -9.43
C SER A 189 -12.16 -2.49 -10.51
N VAL A 190 -11.25 -1.56 -10.21
CA VAL A 190 -10.19 -1.13 -11.13
C VAL A 190 -8.83 -1.72 -10.79
N SER A 191 -8.70 -2.41 -9.66
CA SER A 191 -7.45 -2.95 -9.14
C SER A 191 -7.13 -4.35 -9.66
N ASP A 192 -5.85 -4.62 -9.95
CA ASP A 192 -5.39 -6.01 -10.01
C ASP A 192 -5.30 -6.66 -8.63
N TRP A 193 -5.00 -7.95 -8.61
CA TRP A 193 -4.98 -8.77 -7.40
C TRP A 193 -3.93 -8.34 -6.36
N ILE A 194 -2.87 -7.61 -6.74
CA ILE A 194 -1.87 -7.13 -5.78
C ILE A 194 -2.44 -5.95 -4.99
N PHE A 195 -2.79 -4.86 -5.68
CA PHE A 195 -3.32 -3.66 -5.00
C PHE A 195 -4.71 -3.93 -4.40
N GLY A 196 -5.57 -4.66 -5.11
CA GLY A 196 -6.87 -5.08 -4.60
C GLY A 196 -6.76 -5.99 -3.38
N GLY A 197 -5.72 -6.84 -3.32
CA GLY A 197 -5.40 -7.64 -2.13
C GLY A 197 -5.04 -6.77 -0.93
N CYS A 198 -4.28 -5.69 -1.12
CA CYS A 198 -4.00 -4.71 -0.07
C CYS A 198 -5.29 -4.04 0.43
N LEU A 199 -6.17 -3.58 -0.46
CA LEU A 199 -7.44 -2.97 -0.06
C LEU A 199 -8.32 -3.89 0.78
N VAL A 200 -8.35 -5.19 0.44
CA VAL A 200 -9.04 -6.21 1.24
C VAL A 200 -8.36 -6.35 2.60
N TYR A 201 -7.03 -6.44 2.62
CA TYR A 201 -6.26 -6.54 3.85
C TYR A 201 -6.51 -5.35 4.79
N ASP A 202 -6.52 -4.13 4.25
CA ASP A 202 -6.78 -2.89 4.99
C ASP A 202 -8.16 -2.93 5.65
N LEU A 203 -9.20 -3.33 4.91
CA LEU A 203 -10.55 -3.48 5.45
C LEU A 203 -10.63 -4.53 6.55
N VAL A 204 -9.89 -5.65 6.43
CA VAL A 204 -9.81 -6.65 7.49
C VAL A 204 -9.10 -6.08 8.72
N ALA A 205 -7.97 -5.41 8.54
CA ALA A 205 -7.22 -4.77 9.62
C ALA A 205 -8.08 -3.74 10.36
N LEU A 206 -8.84 -2.92 9.63
CA LEU A 206 -9.83 -2.00 10.18
C LEU A 206 -10.95 -2.74 10.91
N ALA A 207 -11.57 -3.75 10.31
CA ALA A 207 -12.65 -4.52 10.94
C ALA A 207 -12.21 -5.13 12.29
N CYS A 208 -10.98 -5.68 12.34
CA CYS A 208 -10.41 -6.23 13.56
C CYS A 208 -10.03 -5.19 14.61
N GLY A 209 -9.77 -3.94 14.20
CA GLY A 209 -9.45 -2.84 15.11
C GLY A 209 -10.68 -2.13 15.70
N GLN A 210 -11.88 -2.47 15.22
CA GLN A 210 -13.13 -1.83 15.61
C GLN A 210 -14.06 -2.81 16.35
N GLU A 211 -15.11 -2.28 16.97
CA GLU A 211 -16.15 -3.07 17.64
C GLU A 211 -17.55 -2.81 17.06
N GLY A 212 -18.52 -3.63 17.49
CA GLY A 212 -19.94 -3.39 17.22
C GLY A 212 -20.36 -3.47 15.74
N GLY A 213 -21.31 -2.61 15.35
CA GLY A 213 -21.86 -2.60 14.00
C GLY A 213 -20.85 -2.16 12.94
N TRP A 214 -19.95 -1.24 13.28
CA TRP A 214 -18.96 -0.72 12.35
C TRP A 214 -17.92 -1.76 11.96
N SER A 215 -17.41 -2.54 12.92
CA SER A 215 -16.54 -3.69 12.67
C SER A 215 -17.16 -4.68 11.69
N ARG A 216 -18.44 -5.05 11.89
CA ARG A 216 -19.17 -5.98 11.01
C ARG A 216 -19.34 -5.41 9.61
N LEU A 217 -19.59 -4.10 9.50
CA LEU A 217 -19.77 -3.44 8.21
C LEU A 217 -18.45 -3.39 7.42
N LEU A 218 -17.34 -3.03 8.07
CA LEU A 218 -16.00 -3.11 7.48
C LEU A 218 -15.65 -4.54 7.04
N GLY A 219 -15.97 -5.55 7.84
CA GLY A 219 -15.81 -6.96 7.46
C GLY A 219 -16.66 -7.36 6.25
N GLY A 220 -17.89 -6.85 6.16
CA GLY A 220 -18.74 -6.99 4.98
C GLY A 220 -18.14 -6.33 3.74
N TYR A 221 -17.56 -5.14 3.89
CA TYR A 221 -16.84 -4.47 2.81
C TYR A 221 -15.60 -5.24 2.38
N ALA A 222 -14.86 -5.85 3.32
CA ALA A 222 -13.71 -6.69 3.00
C ALA A 222 -14.12 -7.88 2.12
N ALA A 223 -15.20 -8.58 2.50
CA ALA A 223 -15.74 -9.70 1.73
C ALA A 223 -16.21 -9.27 0.33
N MET A 224 -16.90 -8.13 0.24
CA MET A 224 -17.33 -7.55 -1.04
C MET A 224 -16.13 -7.20 -1.93
N ALA A 225 -15.14 -6.47 -1.42
CA ALA A 225 -13.94 -6.10 -2.15
C ALA A 225 -13.17 -7.35 -2.62
N ALA A 226 -13.05 -8.37 -1.76
CA ALA A 226 -12.43 -9.65 -2.12
C ALA A 226 -13.17 -10.34 -3.27
N GLY A 227 -14.50 -10.36 -3.23
CA GLY A 227 -15.33 -10.88 -4.32
C GLY A 227 -15.10 -10.13 -5.64
N ILE A 228 -15.09 -8.79 -5.62
CA ILE A 228 -14.84 -7.96 -6.80
C ILE A 228 -13.45 -8.25 -7.39
N VAL A 229 -12.40 -8.24 -6.55
CA VAL A 229 -11.03 -8.52 -6.96
C VAL A 229 -10.92 -9.92 -7.56
N ALA A 230 -11.55 -10.91 -6.94
CA ALA A 230 -11.52 -12.29 -7.40
C ALA A 230 -12.22 -12.44 -8.77
N VAL A 231 -13.41 -11.87 -8.92
CA VAL A 231 -14.16 -11.88 -10.19
C VAL A 231 -13.35 -11.24 -11.31
N ARG A 232 -12.80 -10.04 -11.07
CA ARG A 232 -12.05 -9.29 -12.08
C ARG A 232 -10.76 -9.99 -12.52
N ASN A 233 -10.02 -10.59 -11.58
CA ASN A 233 -8.64 -11.04 -11.84
C ASN A 233 -8.53 -12.52 -12.15
N PHE A 234 -9.48 -13.35 -11.70
CA PHE A 234 -9.43 -14.80 -11.91
C PHE A 234 -10.58 -15.29 -12.77
N PHE A 235 -11.82 -14.94 -12.44
CA PHE A 235 -12.99 -15.49 -13.14
C PHE A 235 -13.27 -14.84 -14.51
N TYR A 236 -13.24 -13.50 -14.58
CA TYR A 236 -13.57 -12.78 -15.81
C TYR A 236 -12.59 -13.04 -16.97
N PRO A 237 -11.26 -13.02 -16.76
CA PRO A 237 -10.30 -13.32 -17.84
C PRO A 237 -10.43 -14.76 -18.33
N GLN A 238 -10.63 -15.72 -17.44
CA GLN A 238 -10.85 -17.13 -17.79
C GLN A 238 -12.13 -17.29 -18.62
N TRP A 239 -13.25 -16.71 -18.15
CA TRP A 239 -14.52 -16.74 -18.88
C TRP A 239 -14.40 -16.11 -20.26
N LYS A 240 -13.72 -14.96 -20.37
CA LYS A 240 -13.49 -14.27 -21.64
C LYS A 240 -12.64 -15.11 -22.60
N GLY A 241 -11.53 -15.67 -22.12
CA GLY A 241 -10.66 -16.54 -22.93
C GLY A 241 -11.34 -17.84 -23.38
N GLN A 242 -12.23 -18.42 -22.56
CA GLN A 242 -13.07 -19.54 -22.97
C GLN A 242 -14.06 -19.15 -24.08
N LYS A 243 -14.68 -17.97 -23.97
CA LYS A 243 -15.65 -17.48 -24.96
C LYS A 243 -14.99 -17.09 -26.29
N GLU A 244 -13.78 -16.56 -26.24
CA GLU A 244 -13.01 -16.11 -27.42
C GLU A 244 -12.20 -17.26 -28.06
N GLY A 245 -12.27 -18.48 -27.52
CA GLY A 245 -11.64 -19.67 -28.09
C GLY A 245 -10.12 -19.76 -27.89
N GLU A 246 -9.53 -18.88 -27.08
CA GLU A 246 -8.09 -18.89 -26.77
C GLU A 246 -7.68 -20.08 -25.89
N TYR A 247 -8.62 -20.64 -25.12
CA TYR A 247 -8.43 -21.85 -24.32
C TYR A 247 -9.07 -23.07 -25.00
N SER A 248 -8.54 -23.50 -26.14
CA SER A 248 -8.81 -24.87 -26.60
C SER A 248 -8.06 -25.85 -25.69
N ARG A 249 -8.80 -26.64 -24.92
CA ARG A 249 -8.25 -27.83 -24.23
C ARG A 249 -7.53 -28.66 -25.30
N ILE A 250 -6.24 -28.88 -25.16
CA ILE A 250 -5.53 -29.85 -26.00
C ILE A 250 -6.01 -31.22 -25.51
N ASP A 251 -7.00 -31.78 -26.19
CA ASP A 251 -7.31 -33.19 -26.09
C ASP A 251 -6.30 -33.93 -26.97
N ASN A 252 -5.35 -34.63 -26.34
CA ASN A 252 -4.75 -35.92 -26.73
C ASN A 252 -3.64 -36.34 -25.76
#